data_AF-A0A968MQ26-F1
#
_entry.id   AF-A0A968MQ26-F1
#
_cell.length_a   1.000
_cell.length_b   1.000
_cell.length_c   1.000
_cell.angle_alpha   90.00
_cell.angle_beta   90.00
_cell.angle_gamma   90.00
#
_symmetry.space_group_name_H-M   'P 1'
#
loop_
_entity.id
_entity.type
_entity.pdbx_description
1 polymer ?
#
loop_
_entity_poly.entity_id
_entity_poly.type
_entity_poly.pdbx_seq_one_letter_code
_entity_poly.pdbx_strand_id
1 'polypeptide(L)'
;WVSSNASITFQHPVVVYGKLHISDNGFMDGGPVIVTRESGEIEIEGGTLLVKQFRPSTVTASTPRGSFTMTNGIMNVTGPQHAGGFAMFDWSYANTSFKMSGGTININDANGTGSLLINSVNYDITGGNININIPTTNNAVIQSTVPIWNLNISKAAATANRAIIAGLPLQVLNNLTIQTGNNPTLDANGNNVFVGGNFNLQTGTTYTPGTNTTTFNGNGGQTFDNAGSITGGLYRLEVSNSGNLTISNDLAVTNNLTINQGCFINDNGKIIRVSGNIYNSGTAVSKAGGGIETNGTVNQEIGGSGSGVFGNLYVNKTTGTLSLAANQSVLGNIRLVNGNLDIKTYNLRLSETSGIYDAITGTGINFSGSK
;
A
#
# COMPACT_ATOMS: atom_id res chain seq x y z
N TRP A 1 16.50 -27.40 -17.65
CA TRP A 1 15.97 -28.05 -16.44
C TRP A 1 17.07 -28.05 -15.40
N VAL A 2 16.82 -27.48 -14.22
CA VAL A 2 17.75 -27.49 -13.08
C VAL A 2 17.13 -28.41 -12.04
N SER A 3 17.60 -29.65 -11.99
CA SER A 3 17.07 -30.65 -11.05
C SER A 3 17.46 -30.33 -9.61
N SER A 4 16.80 -31.00 -8.67
CA SER A 4 17.15 -30.87 -7.25
C SER A 4 18.63 -31.17 -7.01
N ASN A 5 19.28 -30.34 -6.19
CA ASN A 5 20.71 -30.37 -5.87
C ASN A 5 21.66 -30.15 -7.05
N ALA A 6 21.15 -29.80 -8.25
CA ALA A 6 22.00 -29.36 -9.35
C ALA A 6 22.43 -27.91 -9.12
N SER A 7 23.67 -27.60 -9.51
CA SER A 7 24.20 -26.24 -9.55
C SER A 7 24.67 -25.93 -10.97
N ILE A 8 24.11 -24.90 -11.58
CA ILE A 8 24.42 -24.49 -12.96
C ILE A 8 24.81 -23.02 -12.97
N THR A 9 25.85 -22.67 -13.71
CA THR A 9 26.31 -21.28 -13.88
C THR A 9 26.50 -20.96 -15.34
N PHE A 10 25.85 -19.91 -15.81
CA PHE A 10 26.00 -19.38 -17.16
C PHE A 10 26.87 -18.13 -17.14
N GLN A 11 27.83 -18.06 -18.07
CA GLN A 11 28.66 -16.85 -18.28
C GLN A 11 28.08 -15.91 -19.35
N HIS A 12 27.07 -16.36 -20.10
CA HIS A 12 26.48 -15.66 -21.22
C HIS A 12 24.96 -15.57 -21.07
N PRO A 13 24.28 -14.67 -21.82
CA PRO A 13 22.82 -14.56 -21.80
C PRO A 13 22.14 -15.91 -22.05
N VAL A 14 21.11 -16.20 -21.27
CA VAL A 14 20.25 -17.38 -21.46
C VAL A 14 19.01 -16.93 -22.22
N VAL A 15 18.74 -17.55 -23.37
CA VAL A 15 17.52 -17.30 -24.16
C VAL A 15 16.59 -18.50 -24.05
N VAL A 16 15.38 -18.27 -23.56
CA VAL A 16 14.39 -19.30 -23.28
C VAL A 16 13.31 -19.30 -24.37
N TYR A 17 13.31 -20.33 -25.21
CA TYR A 17 12.26 -20.60 -26.21
C TYR A 17 11.21 -21.61 -25.71
N GLY A 18 11.66 -22.61 -24.93
CA GLY A 18 10.82 -23.62 -24.28
C GLY A 18 10.65 -23.31 -22.80
N LYS A 19 10.82 -24.30 -21.93
CA LYS A 19 10.71 -24.14 -20.48
C LYS A 19 12.08 -24.10 -19.78
N LEU A 20 12.31 -23.05 -18.99
CA LEU A 20 13.32 -23.03 -17.94
C LEU A 20 12.65 -23.39 -16.61
N HIS A 21 12.95 -24.58 -16.11
CA HIS A 21 12.46 -25.10 -14.84
C HIS A 21 13.57 -25.13 -13.78
N ILE A 22 13.27 -24.59 -12.59
CA ILE A 22 14.10 -24.68 -11.38
C ILE A 22 13.34 -25.50 -10.33
N SER A 23 13.84 -26.70 -10.05
CA SER A 23 13.29 -27.59 -9.02
C SER A 23 13.72 -27.17 -7.60
N ASP A 24 13.06 -27.75 -6.59
CA ASP A 24 13.46 -27.63 -5.17
C ASP A 24 14.95 -27.91 -4.95
N ASN A 25 15.62 -27.06 -4.17
CA ASN A 25 17.07 -27.12 -3.88
C ASN A 25 17.98 -27.06 -5.11
N GLY A 26 17.48 -26.71 -6.30
CA GLY A 26 18.32 -26.38 -7.45
C GLY A 26 18.97 -25.00 -7.28
N PHE A 27 20.17 -24.82 -7.83
CA PHE A 27 20.81 -23.51 -7.94
C PHE A 27 21.12 -23.21 -9.41
N MET A 28 20.73 -22.02 -9.86
CA MET A 28 21.11 -21.50 -11.15
C MET A 28 21.62 -20.08 -11.02
N ASP A 29 22.83 -19.83 -11.50
CA ASP A 29 23.27 -18.48 -11.88
C ASP A 29 23.05 -18.32 -13.38
N GLY A 30 22.00 -17.58 -13.74
CA GLY A 30 21.65 -17.21 -15.11
C GLY A 30 22.56 -16.14 -15.72
N GLY A 31 23.57 -15.69 -14.97
CA GLY A 31 24.60 -14.79 -15.44
C GLY A 31 24.04 -13.40 -15.80
N PRO A 32 24.46 -12.85 -16.96
CA PRO A 32 24.19 -11.45 -17.30
C PRO A 32 22.71 -11.13 -17.50
N VAL A 33 21.96 -12.01 -18.15
CA VAL A 33 20.54 -11.78 -18.43
C VAL A 33 19.85 -13.10 -18.79
N ILE A 34 18.63 -13.27 -18.30
CA ILE A 34 17.69 -14.27 -18.82
C ILE A 34 16.67 -13.56 -19.69
N VAL A 35 16.51 -14.05 -20.92
CA VAL A 35 15.62 -13.50 -21.93
C VAL A 35 14.57 -14.55 -22.30
N THR A 36 13.30 -14.25 -22.08
CA THR A 36 12.20 -15.07 -22.64
C THR A 36 11.91 -14.66 -24.07
N ARG A 37 11.71 -15.63 -24.98
CA ARG A 37 11.42 -15.37 -26.40
C ARG A 37 10.22 -16.19 -26.84
N GLU A 38 9.41 -15.62 -27.72
CA GLU A 38 8.18 -16.23 -28.24
C GLU A 38 7.25 -16.69 -27.10
N SER A 39 7.16 -18.00 -26.87
CA SER A 39 6.32 -18.62 -25.83
C SER A 39 7.15 -19.18 -24.66
N GLY A 40 8.39 -18.71 -24.48
CA GLY A 40 9.28 -19.17 -23.42
C GLY A 40 8.65 -19.11 -22.02
N GLU A 41 8.84 -20.17 -21.25
CA GLU A 41 8.24 -20.40 -19.95
C GLU A 41 9.32 -20.39 -18.87
N ILE A 42 9.06 -19.67 -17.78
CA ILE A 42 9.86 -19.69 -16.57
C ILE A 42 9.03 -20.33 -15.47
N GLU A 43 9.56 -21.40 -14.88
CA GLU A 43 8.92 -22.13 -13.78
C GLU A 43 9.92 -22.30 -12.65
N ILE A 44 9.62 -21.66 -11.51
CA ILE A 44 10.41 -21.77 -10.28
C ILE A 44 9.53 -22.46 -9.24
N GLU A 45 9.74 -23.76 -9.08
CA GLU A 45 9.07 -24.55 -8.07
C GLU A 45 9.74 -24.45 -6.71
N GLY A 46 11.04 -24.13 -6.71
CA GLY A 46 11.87 -23.99 -5.52
C GLY A 46 13.29 -23.54 -5.87
N GLY A 47 14.24 -23.85 -4.99
CA GLY A 47 15.66 -23.57 -5.24
C GLY A 47 16.00 -22.07 -5.29
N THR A 48 17.11 -21.73 -5.94
CA THR A 48 17.59 -20.36 -6.10
C THR A 48 17.97 -20.07 -7.55
N LEU A 49 17.38 -19.02 -8.10
CA LEU A 49 17.75 -18.41 -9.38
C LEU A 49 18.43 -17.07 -9.12
N LEU A 50 19.68 -16.91 -9.56
CA LEU A 50 20.42 -15.66 -9.58
C LEU A 50 20.50 -15.14 -11.02
N VAL A 51 20.26 -13.85 -11.24
CA VAL A 51 20.43 -13.21 -12.55
C VAL A 51 20.67 -11.71 -12.36
N LYS A 52 21.43 -11.06 -13.24
CA LYS A 52 21.60 -9.59 -13.15
C LYS A 52 20.38 -8.81 -13.66
N GLN A 53 19.76 -9.27 -14.75
CA GLN A 53 18.51 -8.73 -15.30
C GLN A 53 17.62 -9.86 -15.84
N PHE A 54 16.31 -9.76 -15.64
CA PHE A 54 15.32 -10.66 -16.23
C PHE A 54 14.36 -9.86 -17.11
N ARG A 55 14.18 -10.27 -18.37
CA ARG A 55 13.32 -9.54 -19.31
C ARG A 55 12.83 -10.38 -20.47
N PRO A 56 11.83 -9.92 -21.23
CA PRO A 56 11.48 -10.48 -22.52
C PRO A 56 12.48 -10.09 -23.63
N SER A 57 12.44 -10.81 -24.74
CA SER A 57 13.24 -10.56 -25.95
C SER A 57 12.72 -9.36 -26.73
N THR A 58 13.64 -8.58 -27.31
CA THR A 58 13.35 -7.55 -28.33
C THR A 58 13.41 -8.10 -29.75
N VAL A 59 13.89 -9.33 -29.91
CA VAL A 59 14.15 -10.01 -31.18
C VAL A 59 13.12 -11.12 -31.32
N THR A 60 12.26 -11.00 -32.33
CA THR A 60 11.13 -11.86 -32.76
C THR A 60 9.82 -11.83 -31.96
N ALA A 61 8.71 -11.83 -32.72
CA ALA A 61 7.30 -11.61 -32.37
C ALA A 61 7.03 -10.27 -31.67
N SER A 62 6.26 -9.38 -32.33
CA SER A 62 5.81 -8.09 -31.80
C SER A 62 4.92 -8.19 -30.54
N THR A 63 4.70 -9.41 -30.02
CA THR A 63 3.80 -9.72 -28.92
C THR A 63 4.28 -11.01 -28.18
N PRO A 64 5.27 -10.95 -27.27
CA PRO A 64 5.70 -12.08 -26.43
C PRO A 64 4.54 -12.77 -25.68
N ARG A 65 4.45 -14.11 -25.70
CA ARG A 65 3.32 -14.88 -25.10
C ARG A 65 3.77 -15.83 -23.98
N GLY A 66 4.96 -15.62 -23.45
CA GLY A 66 5.56 -16.47 -22.43
C GLY A 66 4.78 -16.52 -21.11
N SER A 67 5.18 -17.45 -20.24
CA SER A 67 4.65 -17.60 -18.89
C SER A 67 5.74 -17.45 -17.83
N PHE A 68 5.37 -16.83 -16.71
CA PHE A 68 6.17 -16.83 -15.49
C PHE A 68 5.33 -17.47 -14.40
N THR A 69 5.81 -18.56 -13.80
CA THR A 69 5.17 -19.28 -12.70
C THR A 69 6.16 -19.47 -11.57
N MET A 70 5.80 -19.00 -10.37
CA MET A 70 6.59 -19.20 -9.15
C MET A 70 5.72 -19.72 -8.02
N THR A 71 6.01 -20.92 -7.53
CA THR A 71 5.27 -21.56 -6.42
C THR A 71 6.08 -21.58 -5.13
N ASN A 72 7.42 -21.61 -5.21
CA ASN A 72 8.33 -21.45 -4.08
C ASN A 72 9.71 -20.95 -4.57
N GLY A 73 10.74 -21.01 -3.72
CA GLY A 73 12.12 -20.69 -4.09
C GLY A 73 12.46 -19.22 -3.99
N ILE A 74 13.68 -18.88 -4.44
CA ILE A 74 14.22 -17.53 -4.38
C ILE A 74 14.73 -17.12 -5.76
N MET A 75 14.26 -16.00 -6.28
CA MET A 75 14.84 -15.34 -7.44
C MET A 75 15.55 -14.05 -6.99
N ASN A 76 16.83 -13.93 -7.29
CA ASN A 76 17.63 -12.74 -7.00
C ASN A 76 17.96 -12.03 -8.31
N VAL A 77 17.37 -10.86 -8.52
CA VAL A 77 17.75 -9.92 -9.57
C VAL A 77 18.75 -8.94 -8.98
N THR A 78 20.03 -9.16 -9.24
CA THR A 78 21.11 -8.48 -8.50
C THR A 78 21.61 -7.20 -9.14
N GLY A 79 21.47 -7.06 -10.46
CA GLY A 79 22.18 -6.05 -11.21
C GLY A 79 23.71 -6.13 -11.09
N PRO A 80 24.42 -5.17 -11.70
CA PRO A 80 23.89 -4.39 -12.81
C PRO A 80 23.79 -5.27 -14.06
N GLN A 81 22.72 -5.18 -14.85
CA GLN A 81 22.92 -5.19 -16.30
C GLN A 81 21.84 -4.44 -17.07
N HIS A 82 22.32 -3.46 -17.85
CA HIS A 82 21.55 -2.37 -18.43
C HIS A 82 21.38 -2.52 -19.95
N ALA A 83 20.63 -3.53 -20.40
CA ALA A 83 20.00 -3.41 -21.71
C ALA A 83 18.94 -2.28 -21.61
N GLY A 84 19.12 -1.20 -22.37
CA GLY A 84 18.19 -0.07 -22.35
C GLY A 84 16.76 -0.48 -22.72
N GLY A 85 15.76 0.16 -22.11
CA GLY A 85 14.34 -0.04 -22.45
C GLY A 85 13.58 -1.06 -21.59
N PHE A 86 14.23 -1.77 -20.65
CA PHE A 86 13.56 -2.74 -19.75
C PHE A 86 13.98 -2.53 -18.30
N ALA A 87 13.10 -2.82 -17.34
CA ALA A 87 13.42 -2.79 -15.91
C ALA A 87 14.40 -3.93 -15.51
N MET A 88 14.83 -3.97 -14.24
CA MET A 88 15.66 -5.08 -13.74
C MET A 88 14.91 -6.41 -13.74
N PHE A 89 13.69 -6.42 -13.21
CA PHE A 89 12.70 -7.46 -13.46
C PHE A 89 11.64 -6.88 -14.39
N ASP A 90 11.59 -7.40 -15.61
CA ASP A 90 10.67 -6.95 -16.64
C ASP A 90 9.79 -8.10 -17.15
N TRP A 91 8.49 -7.87 -17.12
CA TRP A 91 7.45 -8.72 -17.68
C TRP A 91 6.35 -7.85 -18.31
N SER A 92 6.78 -6.96 -19.22
CA SER A 92 6.04 -5.80 -19.73
C SER A 92 4.95 -6.05 -20.78
N TYR A 93 4.69 -7.30 -21.19
CA TYR A 93 3.78 -7.58 -22.32
C TYR A 93 2.44 -8.17 -21.87
N ALA A 94 1.36 -7.46 -22.20
CA ALA A 94 -0.01 -7.76 -21.74
C ALA A 94 -0.46 -9.20 -22.03
N ASN A 95 -0.01 -9.78 -23.14
CA ASN A 95 -0.38 -11.10 -23.63
C ASN A 95 0.45 -12.26 -23.05
N THR A 96 1.31 -11.98 -22.08
CA THR A 96 1.99 -13.00 -21.27
C THR A 96 1.07 -13.52 -20.16
N SER A 97 1.54 -14.52 -19.41
CA SER A 97 0.91 -14.91 -18.14
C SER A 97 1.87 -14.78 -16.97
N PHE A 98 1.37 -14.38 -15.80
CA PHE A 98 2.15 -14.20 -14.58
C PHE A 98 1.43 -14.84 -13.39
N LYS A 99 2.01 -15.89 -12.81
CA LYS A 99 1.44 -16.62 -11.69
C LYS A 99 2.43 -16.68 -10.54
N MET A 100 1.98 -16.31 -9.34
CA MET A 100 2.79 -16.39 -8.13
C MET A 100 1.92 -16.85 -6.96
N SER A 101 2.20 -18.04 -6.44
CA SER A 101 1.53 -18.62 -5.27
C SER A 101 2.45 -18.74 -4.05
N GLY A 102 3.75 -18.49 -4.21
CA GLY A 102 4.73 -18.54 -3.13
C GLY A 102 6.11 -18.06 -3.59
N GLY A 103 7.13 -18.34 -2.77
CA GLY A 103 8.52 -17.96 -3.07
C GLY A 103 8.82 -16.47 -2.86
N THR A 104 10.04 -16.06 -3.20
CA THR A 104 10.53 -14.69 -3.01
C THR A 104 11.30 -14.19 -4.23
N ILE A 105 10.93 -13.02 -4.75
CA ILE A 105 11.71 -12.28 -5.76
C ILE A 105 12.39 -11.09 -5.06
N ASN A 106 13.72 -11.08 -5.04
CA ASN A 106 14.52 -9.96 -4.55
C ASN A 106 15.05 -9.15 -5.74
N ILE A 107 14.77 -7.85 -5.78
CA ILE A 107 15.28 -6.94 -6.80
C ILE A 107 16.17 -5.92 -6.11
N ASN A 108 17.48 -6.01 -6.38
CA ASN A 108 18.52 -5.29 -5.65
C ASN A 108 19.14 -4.13 -6.43
N ASP A 109 18.61 -3.83 -7.61
CA ASP A 109 19.10 -2.76 -8.46
C ASP A 109 17.94 -2.06 -9.20
N ALA A 110 18.26 -0.97 -9.88
CA ALA A 110 17.36 -0.19 -10.70
C ALA A 110 18.16 0.44 -11.85
N ASN A 111 17.51 0.60 -13.01
CA ASN A 111 18.06 1.33 -14.15
C ASN A 111 17.12 2.46 -14.60
N GLY A 112 17.41 3.09 -15.73
CA GLY A 112 16.59 4.19 -16.26
C GLY A 112 15.12 3.82 -16.55
N THR A 113 14.79 2.53 -16.71
CA THR A 113 13.41 2.05 -16.84
C THR A 113 12.79 1.73 -15.47
N GLY A 114 13.57 1.12 -14.56
CA GLY A 114 13.13 0.86 -13.19
C GLY A 114 13.69 -0.42 -12.59
N SER A 115 13.16 -0.77 -11.41
CA SER A 115 13.43 -2.04 -10.73
C SER A 115 12.43 -3.11 -11.17
N LEU A 116 11.14 -2.78 -11.18
CA LEU A 116 10.06 -3.72 -11.47
C LEU A 116 9.11 -3.15 -12.51
N LEU A 117 8.85 -3.93 -13.56
CA LEU A 117 7.78 -3.67 -14.51
C LEU A 117 7.04 -4.97 -14.82
N ILE A 118 5.76 -5.07 -14.45
CA ILE A 118 4.88 -6.19 -14.83
C ILE A 118 3.64 -5.64 -15.51
N ASN A 119 3.34 -6.12 -16.71
CA ASN A 119 2.14 -5.75 -17.44
C ASN A 119 1.58 -6.99 -18.11
N SER A 120 0.80 -7.78 -17.37
CA SER A 120 0.11 -8.98 -17.86
C SER A 120 -1.38 -8.85 -17.56
N VAL A 121 -2.24 -9.26 -18.50
CA VAL A 121 -3.68 -9.36 -18.25
C VAL A 121 -4.12 -10.74 -17.76
N ASN A 122 -3.26 -11.75 -17.93
CA ASN A 122 -3.49 -13.10 -17.45
C ASN A 122 -2.62 -13.35 -16.22
N TYR A 123 -3.19 -13.21 -15.03
CA TYR A 123 -2.46 -13.40 -13.78
C TYR A 123 -3.24 -14.20 -12.75
N ASP A 124 -2.51 -14.88 -11.87
CA ASP A 124 -3.05 -15.60 -10.71
C ASP A 124 -2.09 -15.41 -9.52
N ILE A 125 -2.51 -14.62 -8.54
CA ILE A 125 -1.69 -14.20 -7.41
C ILE A 125 -2.37 -14.65 -6.11
N THR A 126 -1.77 -15.66 -5.48
CA THR A 126 -2.30 -16.27 -4.24
C THR A 126 -1.27 -16.30 -3.11
N GLY A 127 -0.03 -15.88 -3.38
CA GLY A 127 1.04 -15.87 -2.40
C GLY A 127 2.34 -15.27 -2.91
N GLY A 128 3.39 -15.35 -2.09
CA GLY A 128 4.75 -14.94 -2.46
C GLY A 128 5.16 -13.54 -1.98
N ASN A 129 6.46 -13.26 -2.06
CA ASN A 129 7.05 -11.98 -1.65
C ASN A 129 7.81 -11.32 -2.80
N ILE A 130 7.59 -10.03 -3.01
CA ILE A 130 8.46 -9.18 -3.82
C ILE A 130 9.18 -8.21 -2.89
N ASN A 131 10.50 -8.24 -2.93
CA ASN A 131 11.36 -7.37 -2.14
C ASN A 131 12.08 -6.39 -3.06
N ILE A 132 11.83 -5.10 -2.87
CA ILE A 132 12.53 -4.01 -3.56
C ILE A 132 13.57 -3.45 -2.61
N ASN A 133 14.84 -3.67 -2.92
CA ASN A 133 15.95 -3.04 -2.21
C ASN A 133 16.43 -1.84 -3.02
N ILE A 134 16.13 -0.63 -2.52
CA ILE A 134 16.47 0.63 -3.18
C ILE A 134 18.01 0.73 -3.29
N PRO A 135 18.56 0.79 -4.52
CA PRO A 135 20.01 0.81 -4.72
C PRO A 135 20.60 2.19 -4.45
N THR A 136 21.93 2.26 -4.41
CA THR A 136 22.67 3.50 -4.12
C THR A 136 22.74 4.46 -5.32
N THR A 137 22.46 3.98 -6.53
CA THR A 137 22.68 4.69 -7.79
C THR A 137 21.42 5.29 -8.40
N ASN A 138 20.25 4.68 -8.19
CA ASN A 138 19.01 5.05 -8.87
C ASN A 138 17.80 4.93 -7.93
N ASN A 139 16.70 5.62 -8.28
CA ASN A 139 15.40 5.34 -7.70
C ASN A 139 14.89 3.96 -8.16
N ALA A 140 14.29 3.22 -7.23
CA ALA A 140 13.66 1.94 -7.53
C ALA A 140 12.23 2.19 -8.04
N VAL A 141 12.07 2.31 -9.35
CA VAL A 141 10.75 2.49 -9.97
C VAL A 141 10.01 1.15 -10.02
N ILE A 142 8.74 1.18 -9.59
CA ILE A 142 7.82 0.05 -9.51
C ILE A 142 6.60 0.37 -10.38
N GLN A 143 6.35 -0.49 -11.37
CA GLN A 143 5.18 -0.42 -12.22
C GLN A 143 4.56 -1.81 -12.34
N SER A 144 3.27 -1.95 -12.02
CA SER A 144 2.59 -3.23 -12.17
C SER A 144 1.11 -3.05 -12.50
N THR A 145 0.61 -3.73 -13.52
CA THR A 145 -0.84 -3.95 -13.70
C THR A 145 -1.34 -5.17 -12.92
N VAL A 146 -0.42 -6.02 -12.49
CA VAL A 146 -0.70 -7.25 -11.74
C VAL A 146 -0.61 -6.94 -10.24
N PRO A 147 -1.56 -7.36 -9.41
CA PRO A 147 -1.44 -7.21 -7.96
C PRO A 147 -0.21 -7.93 -7.41
N ILE A 148 0.37 -7.41 -6.34
CA ILE A 148 1.49 -8.05 -5.63
C ILE A 148 0.93 -8.67 -4.35
N TRP A 149 1.31 -9.90 -4.00
CA TRP A 149 0.83 -10.50 -2.75
C TRP A 149 1.42 -9.79 -1.53
N ASN A 150 2.72 -9.92 -1.28
CA ASN A 150 3.47 -9.11 -0.31
C ASN A 150 4.50 -8.23 -1.02
N LEU A 151 4.56 -6.95 -0.65
CA LEU A 151 5.60 -6.03 -1.08
C LEU A 151 6.41 -5.55 0.11
N ASN A 152 7.72 -5.77 0.09
CA ASN A 152 8.66 -5.27 1.08
C ASN A 152 9.63 -4.29 0.43
N ILE A 153 9.87 -3.16 1.10
CA ILE A 153 10.78 -2.12 0.62
C ILE A 153 11.88 -1.93 1.66
N SER A 154 13.12 -2.07 1.23
CA SER A 154 14.34 -1.80 2.01
C SER A 154 15.28 -0.91 1.21
N LYS A 155 16.43 -0.54 1.78
CA LYS A 155 17.39 0.35 1.13
C LYS A 155 18.83 -0.01 1.46
N ALA A 156 19.67 -0.06 0.44
CA ALA A 156 21.05 -0.54 0.54
C ALA A 156 21.97 0.42 1.31
N ALA A 157 21.80 1.73 1.14
CA ALA A 157 22.57 2.76 1.86
C ALA A 157 21.77 4.06 2.00
N ALA A 158 22.15 4.91 2.94
CA ALA A 158 21.49 6.19 3.21
C ALA A 158 21.77 7.23 2.10
N THR A 159 21.14 7.06 0.94
CA THR A 159 21.19 7.97 -0.22
C THR A 159 19.88 8.76 -0.37
N ALA A 160 19.78 9.65 -1.35
CA ALA A 160 18.52 10.35 -1.67
C ALA A 160 17.49 9.47 -2.43
N ASN A 161 17.89 8.27 -2.86
CA ASN A 161 17.06 7.41 -3.69
C ASN A 161 15.87 6.85 -2.91
N ARG A 162 14.79 6.58 -3.64
CA ARG A 162 13.50 6.12 -3.10
C ARG A 162 12.90 5.03 -3.98
N ALA A 163 11.95 4.28 -3.44
CA ALA A 163 11.04 3.47 -4.24
C ALA A 163 9.91 4.37 -4.76
N ILE A 164 9.60 4.31 -6.05
CA ILE A 164 8.61 5.19 -6.70
C ILE A 164 7.56 4.33 -7.40
N ILE A 165 6.28 4.58 -7.10
CA ILE A 165 5.17 4.01 -7.88
C ILE A 165 4.97 4.85 -9.14
N ALA A 166 4.97 4.22 -10.31
CA ALA A 166 4.89 4.90 -11.59
C ALA A 166 3.64 4.51 -12.40
N GLY A 167 2.88 5.52 -12.82
CA GLY A 167 1.88 5.46 -13.88
C GLY A 167 0.56 4.73 -13.56
N LEU A 168 0.52 3.89 -12.53
CA LEU A 168 -0.63 3.06 -12.19
C LEU A 168 -0.79 2.94 -10.66
N PRO A 169 -2.01 2.66 -10.16
CA PRO A 169 -2.21 2.32 -8.76
C PRO A 169 -1.40 1.08 -8.35
N LEU A 170 -0.81 1.12 -7.15
CA LEU A 170 -0.20 -0.05 -6.52
C LEU A 170 -1.29 -0.87 -5.85
N GLN A 171 -1.39 -2.17 -6.17
CA GLN A 171 -2.28 -3.11 -5.50
C GLN A 171 -1.47 -4.16 -4.76
N VAL A 172 -1.55 -4.16 -3.43
CA VAL A 172 -0.94 -5.17 -2.56
C VAL A 172 -2.06 -6.00 -1.92
N LEU A 173 -2.15 -7.28 -2.27
CA LEU A 173 -3.25 -8.16 -1.83
C LEU A 173 -3.13 -8.58 -0.36
N ASN A 174 -1.92 -8.61 0.17
CA ASN A 174 -1.63 -8.94 1.56
C ASN A 174 -0.82 -7.79 2.20
N ASN A 175 0.44 -8.01 2.58
CA ASN A 175 1.17 -7.04 3.40
C ASN A 175 2.06 -6.10 2.57
N LEU A 176 1.97 -4.80 2.88
CA LEU A 176 2.92 -3.79 2.43
C LEU A 176 3.83 -3.41 3.60
N THR A 177 5.14 -3.59 3.46
CA THR A 177 6.11 -3.24 4.51
C THR A 177 7.19 -2.31 3.98
N ILE A 178 7.45 -1.23 4.69
CA ILE A 178 8.66 -0.41 4.50
C ILE A 178 9.53 -0.66 5.72
N GLN A 179 10.67 -1.32 5.49
CA GLN A 179 11.53 -1.87 6.53
C GLN A 179 12.52 -0.81 7.03
N THR A 180 12.84 -0.83 8.32
CA THR A 180 13.86 0.06 8.86
C THR A 180 15.26 -0.29 8.33
N GLY A 181 16.14 0.71 8.28
CA GLY A 181 17.51 0.60 7.76
C GLY A 181 17.75 1.56 6.60
N ASN A 182 18.66 2.51 6.78
CA ASN A 182 19.06 3.52 5.77
C ASN A 182 17.95 4.47 5.28
N ASN A 183 16.90 4.67 6.10
CA ASN A 183 15.78 5.57 5.83
C ASN A 183 15.10 5.34 4.45
N PRO A 184 14.50 4.17 4.20
CA PRO A 184 13.79 3.91 2.95
C PRO A 184 12.57 4.82 2.84
N THR A 185 12.28 5.22 1.61
CA THR A 185 11.10 6.00 1.27
C THR A 185 10.31 5.28 0.19
N LEU A 186 9.03 5.06 0.41
CA LEU A 186 8.06 4.75 -0.64
C LEU A 186 7.35 6.03 -1.04
N ASP A 187 7.52 6.44 -2.29
CA ASP A 187 6.84 7.55 -2.90
C ASP A 187 5.75 7.02 -3.83
N ALA A 188 4.50 7.23 -3.43
CA ALA A 188 3.35 6.84 -4.23
C ALA A 188 3.18 7.71 -5.48
N ASN A 189 3.86 8.86 -5.54
CA ASN A 189 3.82 9.79 -6.66
C ASN A 189 2.38 10.16 -7.07
N GLY A 190 1.50 10.30 -6.08
CA GLY A 190 0.07 10.58 -6.27
C GLY A 190 -0.78 9.40 -6.77
N ASN A 191 -0.20 8.23 -7.05
CA ASN A 191 -0.94 7.03 -7.46
C ASN A 191 -1.60 6.37 -6.25
N ASN A 192 -2.83 5.88 -6.42
CA ASN A 192 -3.56 5.18 -5.37
C ASN A 192 -2.81 3.92 -4.91
N VAL A 193 -2.89 3.64 -3.62
CA VAL A 193 -2.29 2.45 -2.99
C VAL A 193 -3.40 1.65 -2.33
N PHE A 194 -3.56 0.39 -2.72
CA PHE A 194 -4.50 -0.56 -2.13
C PHE A 194 -3.75 -1.60 -1.31
N VAL A 195 -4.19 -1.86 -0.09
CA VAL A 195 -3.60 -2.83 0.82
C VAL A 195 -4.70 -3.75 1.33
N GLY A 196 -4.59 -5.05 1.02
CA GLY A 196 -5.54 -6.09 1.45
C GLY A 196 -5.20 -6.72 2.82
N GLY A 197 -3.97 -6.55 3.31
CA GLY A 197 -3.51 -6.99 4.63
C GLY A 197 -2.99 -5.82 5.48
N ASN A 198 -1.86 -5.98 6.14
CA ASN A 198 -1.27 -4.92 6.96
C ASN A 198 -0.41 -3.97 6.13
N PHE A 199 -0.40 -2.70 6.53
CA PHE A 199 0.61 -1.74 6.09
C PHE A 199 1.53 -1.45 7.28
N ASN A 200 2.78 -1.92 7.22
CA ASN A 200 3.80 -1.68 8.23
C ASN A 200 4.82 -0.66 7.74
N LEU A 201 4.67 0.57 8.23
CA LEU A 201 5.62 1.67 8.07
C LEU A 201 6.50 1.72 9.33
N GLN A 202 7.65 1.06 9.30
CA GLN A 202 8.51 0.93 10.49
C GLN A 202 9.17 2.26 10.88
N THR A 203 9.62 2.36 12.12
CA THR A 203 10.39 3.51 12.61
C THR A 203 11.58 3.82 11.71
N GLY A 204 11.79 5.11 11.41
CA GLY A 204 12.89 5.58 10.56
C GLY A 204 12.64 5.46 9.05
N THR A 205 11.45 5.00 8.64
CA THR A 205 11.03 4.93 7.23
C THR A 205 10.06 6.06 6.86
N THR A 206 9.83 6.29 5.57
CA THR A 206 8.92 7.34 5.08
C THR A 206 7.96 6.82 4.01
N TYR A 207 6.69 7.21 4.12
CA TYR A 207 5.69 7.09 3.06
C TYR A 207 5.31 8.48 2.55
N THR A 208 5.44 8.71 1.25
CA THR A 208 5.08 9.97 0.59
C THR A 208 3.86 9.72 -0.30
N PRO A 209 2.64 10.05 0.15
CA PRO A 209 1.41 9.73 -0.58
C PRO A 209 1.16 10.60 -1.82
N GLY A 210 1.69 11.84 -1.86
CA GLY A 210 1.28 12.83 -2.86
C GLY A 210 -0.21 13.13 -2.72
N THR A 211 -0.98 13.07 -3.81
CA THR A 211 -2.44 13.28 -3.82
C THR A 211 -3.25 11.98 -3.86
N ASN A 212 -2.68 10.85 -3.40
CA ASN A 212 -3.32 9.56 -3.57
C ASN A 212 -4.49 9.28 -2.62
N THR A 213 -5.25 8.21 -2.90
CA THR A 213 -5.96 7.46 -1.86
C THR A 213 -5.06 6.33 -1.37
N THR A 214 -4.89 6.23 -0.06
CA THR A 214 -4.45 5.00 0.59
C THR A 214 -5.68 4.24 1.05
N THR A 215 -5.93 3.08 0.44
CA THR A 215 -7.13 2.26 0.65
C THR A 215 -6.79 0.97 1.35
N PHE A 216 -7.46 0.69 2.47
CA PHE A 216 -7.46 -0.62 3.12
C PHE A 216 -8.72 -1.37 2.65
N ASN A 217 -8.52 -2.46 1.90
CA ASN A 217 -9.59 -3.19 1.20
C ASN A 217 -9.56 -4.70 1.48
N GLY A 218 -8.98 -5.11 2.60
CA GLY A 218 -8.99 -6.49 3.06
C GLY A 218 -10.36 -6.91 3.60
N ASN A 219 -10.66 -8.20 3.60
CA ASN A 219 -11.86 -8.77 4.23
C ASN A 219 -11.58 -9.31 5.66
N GLY A 220 -10.34 -9.12 6.15
CA GLY A 220 -9.90 -9.52 7.48
C GLY A 220 -9.52 -8.32 8.34
N GLY A 221 -9.03 -8.59 9.55
CA GLY A 221 -8.40 -7.58 10.38
C GLY A 221 -7.12 -7.05 9.72
N GLN A 222 -7.04 -5.73 9.55
CA GLN A 222 -5.88 -5.02 9.02
C GLN A 222 -5.32 -4.10 10.08
N THR A 223 -4.00 -3.94 10.11
CA THR A 223 -3.32 -2.95 10.94
C THR A 223 -2.55 -1.99 10.04
N PHE A 224 -2.74 -0.70 10.25
CA PHE A 224 -1.81 0.32 9.80
C PHE A 224 -0.85 0.65 10.94
N ASP A 225 0.31 0.00 10.92
CA ASP A 225 1.41 0.34 11.80
C ASP A 225 2.20 1.50 11.22
N ASN A 226 1.78 2.71 11.57
CA ASN A 226 2.34 3.98 11.10
C ASN A 226 3.44 4.52 12.02
N ALA A 227 4.40 3.69 12.43
CA ALA A 227 5.50 4.08 13.31
C ALA A 227 6.56 4.98 12.63
N GLY A 228 6.67 4.91 11.30
CA GLY A 228 7.49 5.83 10.49
C GLY A 228 6.77 7.14 10.15
N SER A 229 7.36 7.92 9.26
CA SER A 229 6.84 9.23 8.88
C SER A 229 5.95 9.17 7.64
N ILE A 230 4.86 9.93 7.63
CA ILE A 230 4.02 10.13 6.45
C ILE A 230 4.19 11.59 6.01
N THR A 231 4.74 11.83 4.82
CA THR A 231 5.05 13.18 4.35
C THR A 231 3.77 14.02 4.24
N GLY A 232 3.60 14.97 5.15
CA GLY A 232 2.40 15.82 5.21
C GLY A 232 1.14 15.13 5.73
N GLY A 233 1.19 13.86 6.14
CA GLY A 233 0.01 13.05 6.44
C GLY A 233 -0.54 12.33 5.21
N LEU A 234 -1.54 11.46 5.41
CA LEU A 234 -2.24 10.83 4.29
C LEU A 234 -3.07 11.87 3.56
N TYR A 235 -3.06 11.87 2.23
CA TYR A 235 -3.94 12.75 1.48
C TYR A 235 -5.39 12.31 1.62
N ARG A 236 -5.75 11.12 1.14
CA ARG A 236 -7.04 10.47 1.41
C ARG A 236 -6.84 9.10 2.04
N LEU A 237 -7.73 8.75 2.97
CA LEU A 237 -7.80 7.42 3.58
C LEU A 237 -9.18 6.81 3.28
N GLU A 238 -9.20 5.57 2.81
CA GLU A 238 -10.42 4.81 2.58
C GLU A 238 -10.35 3.43 3.23
N VAL A 239 -11.42 3.02 3.91
CA VAL A 239 -11.65 1.64 4.34
C VAL A 239 -12.82 1.07 3.54
N SER A 240 -12.59 -0.05 2.87
CA SER A 240 -13.53 -0.65 1.90
C SER A 240 -13.59 -2.17 2.04
N ASN A 241 -14.49 -2.82 1.29
CA ASN A 241 -14.58 -4.29 1.17
C ASN A 241 -14.73 -5.02 2.53
N SER A 242 -15.56 -4.48 3.42
CA SER A 242 -15.74 -4.98 4.80
C SER A 242 -14.46 -4.96 5.64
N GLY A 243 -13.50 -4.10 5.28
CA GLY A 243 -12.24 -3.96 5.98
C GLY A 243 -12.40 -3.55 7.44
N ASN A 244 -11.57 -4.15 8.29
CA ASN A 244 -11.51 -3.86 9.71
C ASN A 244 -10.11 -3.34 10.06
N LEU A 245 -9.93 -2.02 9.93
CA LEU A 245 -8.65 -1.35 10.07
C LEU A 245 -8.39 -0.98 11.53
N THR A 246 -7.21 -1.28 12.05
CA THR A 246 -6.70 -0.77 13.32
C THR A 246 -5.54 0.19 13.07
N ILE A 247 -5.58 1.35 13.72
CA ILE A 247 -4.52 2.37 13.64
C ILE A 247 -3.59 2.25 14.84
N SER A 248 -2.27 2.29 14.63
CA SER A 248 -1.28 2.14 15.71
C SER A 248 -0.82 3.45 16.33
N ASN A 249 -0.79 4.55 15.58
CA ASN A 249 -0.39 5.89 16.04
C ASN A 249 -1.32 6.98 15.50
N ASP A 250 -1.32 8.14 16.15
CA ASP A 250 -2.04 9.32 15.68
C ASP A 250 -1.81 9.56 14.18
N LEU A 251 -2.87 9.90 13.47
CA LEU A 251 -2.88 9.94 12.02
C LEU A 251 -3.47 11.25 11.54
N ALA A 252 -2.84 11.87 10.55
CA ALA A 252 -3.39 13.00 9.83
C ALA A 252 -3.88 12.54 8.45
N VAL A 253 -5.13 12.90 8.13
CA VAL A 253 -5.77 12.77 6.81
C VAL A 253 -6.05 14.19 6.33
N THR A 254 -5.24 14.70 5.42
CA THR A 254 -5.27 16.12 5.03
C THR A 254 -6.38 16.47 4.06
N ASN A 255 -7.03 15.47 3.47
CA ASN A 255 -8.23 15.62 2.65
C ASN A 255 -9.31 14.69 3.22
N ASN A 256 -9.95 13.86 2.39
CA ASN A 256 -11.13 13.11 2.81
C ASN A 256 -10.80 11.78 3.50
N LEU A 257 -11.61 11.46 4.52
CA LEU A 257 -11.71 10.13 5.13
C LEU A 257 -12.99 9.46 4.65
N THR A 258 -12.89 8.24 4.14
CA THR A 258 -14.04 7.41 3.74
C THR A 258 -14.05 6.10 4.51
N ILE A 259 -15.18 5.78 5.14
CA ILE A 259 -15.44 4.50 5.80
C ILE A 259 -16.69 3.90 5.15
N ASN A 260 -16.51 2.93 4.27
CA ASN A 260 -17.62 2.36 3.52
C ASN A 260 -18.53 1.51 4.42
N GLN A 261 -19.74 1.23 3.92
CA GLN A 261 -20.69 0.38 4.63
C GLN A 261 -20.08 -0.98 4.98
N GLY A 262 -20.37 -1.47 6.18
CA GLY A 262 -19.81 -2.73 6.68
C GLY A 262 -18.33 -2.68 7.08
N CYS A 263 -17.65 -1.55 6.91
CA CYS A 263 -16.25 -1.38 7.29
C CYS A 263 -16.11 -0.82 8.71
N PHE A 264 -14.97 -1.12 9.33
CA PHE A 264 -14.59 -0.68 10.66
C PHE A 264 -13.25 0.04 10.63
N ILE A 265 -13.13 1.15 11.37
CA ILE A 265 -11.84 1.76 11.69
C ILE A 265 -11.73 1.89 13.21
N ASN A 266 -10.72 1.25 13.79
CA ASN A 266 -10.45 1.21 15.21
C ASN A 266 -9.29 2.14 15.50
N ASP A 267 -9.56 3.21 16.24
CA ASP A 267 -8.52 4.19 16.57
C ASP A 267 -7.53 3.70 17.62
N ASN A 268 -7.87 2.63 18.36
CA ASN A 268 -7.06 2.04 19.42
C ASN A 268 -6.50 3.07 20.44
N GLY A 269 -7.28 4.11 20.74
CA GLY A 269 -6.88 5.18 21.65
C GLY A 269 -6.07 6.30 21.00
N LYS A 270 -5.96 6.32 19.66
CA LYS A 270 -5.29 7.36 18.87
C LYS A 270 -6.27 8.35 18.28
N ILE A 271 -5.77 9.50 17.85
CA ILE A 271 -6.58 10.50 17.14
C ILE A 271 -6.33 10.40 15.64
N ILE A 272 -7.41 10.32 14.88
CA ILE A 272 -7.40 10.45 13.41
C ILE A 272 -7.89 11.87 13.09
N ARG A 273 -6.97 12.76 12.74
CA ARG A 273 -7.25 14.16 12.39
C ARG A 273 -7.58 14.27 10.92
N VAL A 274 -8.76 14.79 10.60
CA VAL A 274 -9.27 14.93 9.23
C VAL A 274 -9.46 16.40 8.92
N SER A 275 -8.77 16.89 7.90
CA SER A 275 -8.85 18.28 7.46
C SER A 275 -9.83 18.50 6.31
N GLY A 276 -10.20 17.43 5.57
CA GLY A 276 -11.25 17.45 4.54
C GLY A 276 -12.57 16.84 5.01
N ASN A 277 -13.44 16.43 4.09
CA ASN A 277 -14.74 15.87 4.41
C ASN A 277 -14.64 14.43 4.93
N ILE A 278 -15.65 14.00 5.69
CA ILE A 278 -15.76 12.62 6.15
C ILE A 278 -16.98 11.98 5.49
N TYR A 279 -16.79 10.82 4.88
CA TYR A 279 -17.88 9.99 4.33
C TYR A 279 -17.96 8.71 5.17
N ASN A 280 -18.80 8.73 6.20
CA ASN A 280 -18.95 7.60 7.11
C ASN A 280 -20.27 6.86 6.88
N SER A 281 -20.16 5.66 6.33
CA SER A 281 -21.25 4.70 6.16
C SER A 281 -21.03 3.42 6.99
N GLY A 282 -19.86 3.31 7.64
CA GLY A 282 -19.45 2.18 8.48
C GLY A 282 -19.37 2.56 9.96
N THR A 283 -18.40 1.98 10.67
CA THR A 283 -18.22 2.18 12.11
C THR A 283 -16.81 2.60 12.46
N ALA A 284 -16.63 3.81 13.01
CA ALA A 284 -15.42 4.19 13.72
C ALA A 284 -15.55 3.76 15.19
N VAL A 285 -14.61 2.96 15.68
CA VAL A 285 -14.58 2.42 17.04
C VAL A 285 -13.51 3.15 17.83
N SER A 286 -13.90 3.70 18.98
CA SER A 286 -12.98 4.42 19.87
C SER A 286 -12.69 3.70 21.16
N LYS A 287 -11.44 3.82 21.61
CA LYS A 287 -11.01 3.41 22.96
C LYS A 287 -10.48 4.62 23.72
N ALA A 288 -10.78 4.70 25.01
CA ALA A 288 -10.32 5.79 25.87
C ALA A 288 -10.55 7.17 25.22
N GLY A 289 -9.50 7.99 25.11
CA GLY A 289 -9.51 9.30 24.45
C GLY A 289 -9.29 9.27 22.93
N GLY A 290 -9.20 8.12 22.28
CA GLY A 290 -9.08 8.06 20.81
C GLY A 290 -10.34 8.56 20.10
N GLY A 291 -10.25 8.88 18.82
CA GLY A 291 -11.42 9.21 18.00
C GLY A 291 -11.08 9.90 16.69
N ILE A 292 -12.14 10.35 15.99
CA ILE A 292 -11.99 11.14 14.77
C ILE A 292 -12.10 12.62 15.15
N GLU A 293 -11.08 13.41 14.78
CA GLU A 293 -11.02 14.85 14.99
C GLU A 293 -11.16 15.59 13.68
N THR A 294 -12.10 16.52 13.60
CA THR A 294 -12.21 17.46 12.47
C THR A 294 -11.43 18.72 12.80
N ASN A 295 -10.45 19.05 11.95
CA ASN A 295 -9.51 20.15 12.19
C ASN A 295 -9.22 21.02 10.95
N GLY A 296 -10.04 20.91 9.91
CA GLY A 296 -9.89 21.71 8.69
C GLY A 296 -10.18 23.19 8.94
N THR A 297 -9.59 24.05 8.11
CA THR A 297 -9.76 25.51 8.17
C THR A 297 -10.90 26.05 7.30
N VAL A 298 -11.49 25.20 6.46
CA VAL A 298 -12.67 25.50 5.64
C VAL A 298 -13.89 24.75 6.17
N ASN A 299 -15.07 24.99 5.61
CA ASN A 299 -16.25 24.18 5.94
C ASN A 299 -15.98 22.70 5.65
N GLN A 300 -16.34 21.85 6.61
CA GLN A 300 -16.25 20.40 6.48
C GLN A 300 -17.67 19.80 6.54
N GLU A 301 -17.87 18.71 5.81
CA GLU A 301 -19.11 17.95 5.86
C GLU A 301 -18.87 16.51 6.31
N ILE A 302 -19.79 15.98 7.13
CA ILE A 302 -19.91 14.56 7.45
C ILE A 302 -21.09 13.98 6.69
N GLY A 303 -20.80 13.25 5.61
CA GLY A 303 -21.77 12.53 4.79
C GLY A 303 -21.71 11.01 4.99
N GLY A 304 -22.34 10.28 4.07
CA GLY A 304 -22.40 8.82 4.07
C GLY A 304 -23.80 8.32 3.70
N SER A 305 -24.07 7.04 3.98
CA SER A 305 -25.36 6.38 3.72
C SER A 305 -26.47 6.75 4.71
N GLY A 306 -26.16 7.52 5.76
CA GLY A 306 -27.07 7.77 6.88
C GLY A 306 -27.01 6.73 8.00
N SER A 307 -26.13 5.73 7.88
CA SER A 307 -25.90 4.68 8.88
C SER A 307 -24.53 4.76 9.57
N GLY A 308 -23.78 5.85 9.35
CA GLY A 308 -22.44 6.01 9.90
C GLY A 308 -22.46 6.08 11.43
N VAL A 309 -21.47 5.44 12.04
CA VAL A 309 -21.28 5.40 13.49
C VAL A 309 -19.89 5.92 13.84
N PHE A 310 -19.82 6.82 14.82
CA PHE A 310 -18.59 7.27 15.46
C PHE A 310 -18.49 6.73 16.88
N GLY A 311 -17.27 6.41 17.31
CA GLY A 311 -16.94 6.22 18.72
C GLY A 311 -16.92 7.58 19.39
N ASN A 312 -15.75 8.23 19.45
CA ASN A 312 -15.66 9.63 19.82
C ASN A 312 -15.52 10.52 18.57
N LEU A 313 -16.18 11.68 18.60
CA LEU A 313 -16.07 12.72 17.58
C LEU A 313 -15.59 14.03 18.21
N TYR A 314 -14.47 14.55 17.71
CA TYR A 314 -13.91 15.82 18.13
C TYR A 314 -14.15 16.87 17.04
N VAL A 315 -14.75 17.99 17.42
CA VAL A 315 -14.90 19.19 16.60
C VAL A 315 -13.90 20.20 17.11
N ASN A 316 -12.81 20.35 16.37
CA ASN A 316 -11.68 21.21 16.73
C ASN A 316 -11.29 22.11 15.55
N LYS A 317 -12.27 22.86 15.08
CA LYS A 317 -12.14 23.76 13.93
C LYS A 317 -11.96 25.18 14.42
N THR A 318 -10.81 25.79 14.09
CA THR A 318 -10.55 27.20 14.39
C THR A 318 -11.36 28.13 13.48
N THR A 319 -11.72 27.67 12.28
CA THR A 319 -12.51 28.38 11.28
C THR A 319 -13.41 27.42 10.50
N GLY A 320 -14.47 27.97 9.89
CA GLY A 320 -15.47 27.20 9.16
C GLY A 320 -16.40 26.38 10.06
N THR A 321 -17.48 25.90 9.47
CA THR A 321 -18.49 25.07 10.17
C THR A 321 -18.28 23.60 9.85
N LEU A 322 -18.52 22.72 10.81
CA LEU A 322 -18.73 21.30 10.54
C LEU A 322 -20.23 21.08 10.35
N SER A 323 -20.66 20.49 9.24
CA SER A 323 -22.07 20.19 9.04
C SER A 323 -22.34 18.73 8.68
N LEU A 324 -23.53 18.24 9.02
CA LEU A 324 -23.98 16.93 8.56
C LEU A 324 -24.55 17.03 7.14
N ALA A 325 -24.26 16.01 6.33
CA ALA A 325 -24.83 15.77 5.00
C ALA A 325 -25.56 14.40 4.93
N ALA A 326 -25.59 13.67 6.04
CA ALA A 326 -26.33 12.44 6.23
C ALA A 326 -26.59 12.24 7.73
N ASN A 327 -27.55 11.38 8.09
CA ASN A 327 -27.76 10.98 9.48
C ASN A 327 -26.51 10.29 10.04
N GLN A 328 -26.20 10.52 11.31
CA GLN A 328 -25.04 9.93 11.98
C GLN A 328 -25.40 9.47 13.39
N SER A 329 -24.64 8.50 13.91
CA SER A 329 -24.68 8.12 15.32
C SER A 329 -23.31 8.32 15.98
N VAL A 330 -23.31 8.69 17.25
CA VAL A 330 -22.10 8.73 18.10
C VAL A 330 -22.37 7.84 19.32
N LEU A 331 -21.51 6.85 19.53
CA LEU A 331 -21.64 5.90 20.64
C LEU A 331 -20.80 6.29 21.86
N GLY A 332 -19.70 6.99 21.64
CA GLY A 332 -18.86 7.60 22.66
C GLY A 332 -19.22 9.06 22.86
N ASN A 333 -18.22 9.94 22.95
CA ASN A 333 -18.44 11.35 23.29
C ASN A 333 -18.31 12.26 22.07
N ILE A 334 -19.07 13.35 22.09
CA ILE A 334 -18.82 14.51 21.25
C ILE A 334 -18.01 15.54 22.04
N ARG A 335 -16.95 16.08 21.44
CA ARG A 335 -16.16 17.14 22.03
C ARG A 335 -16.17 18.35 21.12
N LEU A 336 -16.88 19.39 21.52
CA LEU A 336 -16.96 20.69 20.84
C LEU A 336 -15.81 21.59 21.32
N VAL A 337 -14.59 21.18 20.96
CA VAL A 337 -13.34 21.83 21.36
C VAL A 337 -13.24 23.23 20.77
N ASN A 338 -13.48 23.36 19.47
CA ASN A 338 -13.51 24.61 18.73
C ASN A 338 -14.44 24.45 17.52
N GLY A 339 -15.27 25.46 17.24
CA GLY A 339 -16.21 25.47 16.12
C GLY A 339 -17.54 24.77 16.41
N ASN A 340 -18.45 24.87 15.42
CA ASN A 340 -19.84 24.46 15.56
C ASN A 340 -20.11 23.19 14.76
N LEU A 341 -20.96 22.32 15.30
CA LEU A 341 -21.56 21.19 14.60
C LEU A 341 -22.99 21.55 14.20
N ASP A 342 -23.20 21.85 12.93
CA ASP A 342 -24.51 22.09 12.33
C ASP A 342 -25.12 20.78 11.81
N ILE A 343 -26.11 20.24 12.51
CA ILE A 343 -26.81 19.02 12.09
C ILE A 343 -27.72 19.23 10.87
N LYS A 344 -27.97 20.48 10.47
CA LYS A 344 -28.92 20.87 9.41
C LYS A 344 -30.27 20.17 9.61
N THR A 345 -30.76 19.48 8.59
CA THR A 345 -32.02 18.71 8.61
C THR A 345 -31.82 17.24 8.97
N TYR A 346 -30.61 16.84 9.38
CA TYR A 346 -30.26 15.45 9.65
C TYR A 346 -30.35 15.12 11.13
N ASN A 347 -30.47 13.83 11.42
CA ASN A 347 -30.47 13.32 12.78
C ASN A 347 -29.06 12.98 13.23
N LEU A 348 -28.70 13.46 14.43
CA LEU A 348 -27.55 13.00 15.19
C LEU A 348 -28.04 12.17 16.38
N ARG A 349 -27.83 10.86 16.34
CA ARG A 349 -28.19 9.97 17.44
C ARG A 349 -27.02 9.84 18.40
N LEU A 350 -27.28 10.02 19.69
CA LEU A 350 -26.33 9.77 20.76
C LEU A 350 -26.70 8.47 21.50
N SER A 351 -25.71 7.76 22.04
CA SER A 351 -25.95 6.66 22.97
C SER A 351 -26.38 7.20 24.35
N GLU A 352 -26.97 6.35 25.19
CA GLU A 352 -27.37 6.71 26.56
C GLU A 352 -26.20 7.16 27.44
N THR A 353 -24.98 6.78 27.08
CA THR A 353 -23.74 7.11 27.80
C THR A 353 -22.90 8.18 27.12
N SER A 354 -23.38 8.76 26.01
CA SER A 354 -22.66 9.81 25.28
C SER A 354 -22.64 11.11 26.08
N GLY A 355 -21.45 11.67 26.30
CA GLY A 355 -21.26 13.02 26.80
C GLY A 355 -20.99 14.04 25.68
N ILE A 356 -21.40 15.28 25.88
CA ILE A 356 -20.99 16.43 25.06
C ILE A 356 -20.10 17.31 25.94
N TYR A 357 -18.87 17.56 25.51
CA TYR A 357 -17.90 18.33 26.29
C TYR A 357 -17.30 19.51 25.51
N ASP A 358 -16.78 20.49 26.23
CA ASP A 358 -16.24 21.76 25.70
C ASP A 358 -14.73 21.72 25.37
N ALA A 359 -14.03 20.65 25.75
CA ALA A 359 -12.57 20.52 25.66
C ALA A 359 -12.12 19.15 25.11
N ILE A 360 -10.84 19.06 24.71
CA ILE A 360 -10.23 17.81 24.19
C ILE A 360 -10.26 16.70 25.25
N THR A 361 -10.08 17.05 26.53
CA THR A 361 -10.05 16.12 27.65
C THR A 361 -10.94 16.60 28.81
N GLY A 362 -11.24 15.70 29.74
CA GLY A 362 -12.08 16.02 30.90
C GLY A 362 -13.57 16.02 30.59
N THR A 363 -14.36 16.53 31.53
CA THR A 363 -15.84 16.51 31.52
C THR A 363 -16.46 17.91 31.55
N GLY A 364 -15.72 18.93 31.10
CA GLY A 364 -16.19 20.31 31.06
C GLY A 364 -17.36 20.49 30.10
N ILE A 365 -18.28 21.40 30.44
CA ILE A 365 -19.50 21.70 29.68
C ILE A 365 -19.75 23.22 29.58
N ASN A 366 -18.69 24.02 29.68
CA ASN A 366 -18.75 25.47 29.58
C ASN A 366 -18.64 25.88 28.11
N PHE A 367 -19.74 25.71 27.38
CA PHE A 367 -19.81 26.15 25.99
C PHE A 367 -19.84 27.69 25.93
N SER A 368 -18.95 28.29 25.14
CA SER A 368 -19.03 29.73 24.85
C SER A 368 -20.29 30.00 24.03
N GLY A 369 -20.85 31.21 24.09
CA GLY A 369 -22.04 31.57 23.30
C GLY A 369 -21.83 31.53 21.77
N SER A 370 -20.63 31.19 21.32
CA SER A 370 -20.28 30.96 19.92
C SER A 370 -20.31 29.48 19.52
N LYS A 371 -20.61 28.55 20.44
CA LYS A 371 -20.60 27.09 20.26
C LYS A 371 -21.98 26.47 20.41
#